data_AF-A0A925SDP8-F1
#
_entry.id   AF-A0A925SDP8-F1
#
_cell.length_a   1.000
_cell.length_b   1.000
_cell.length_c   1.000
_cell.angle_alpha   90.00
_cell.angle_beta   90.00
_cell.angle_gamma   90.00
#
_symmetry.space_group_name_H-M   'P 1'
#
loop_
_entity.id
_entity.type
_entity.pdbx_description
1 polymer ?
#
loop_
_entity_poly.entity_id
_entity_poly.type
_entity_poly.pdbx_seq_one_letter_code
_entity_poly.pdbx_strand_id
1 'polypeptide(L)'
;MDYVSPLSSADGYRGIWFTLGQPSAFGDKYSGGLGTYTANHVPMAEYAPAVNKTFFTYGGTPAADQRALAIMVSYYDHAKGV
;
A
#
# COMPACT_ATOMS: atom_id res chain seq x y z
N MET A 1 1.65 13.20 25.20
CA MET A 1 0.83 12.47 24.21
C MET A 1 0.84 13.31 22.96
N ASP A 2 1.64 12.92 21.99
CA ASP A 2 1.82 13.70 20.77
C ASP A 2 0.56 13.58 19.93
N TYR A 3 0.03 14.73 19.51
CA TYR A 3 -1.12 14.78 18.63
C TYR A 3 -0.70 14.21 17.26
N VAL A 4 -1.10 12.97 16.99
CA VAL A 4 -0.95 12.37 15.66
C VAL A 4 -2.11 12.90 14.82
N SER A 5 -1.81 13.74 13.84
CA SER A 5 -2.81 14.16 12.85
C SER A 5 -3.45 12.91 12.22
N PRO A 6 -4.78 12.89 12.02
CA PRO A 6 -5.44 11.73 11.43
C PRO A 6 -4.83 11.42 10.06
N LEU A 7 -4.54 10.14 9.82
CA LEU A 7 -4.04 9.67 8.53
C LEU A 7 -5.07 10.00 7.45
N SER A 8 -4.62 10.54 6.32
CA SER A 8 -5.47 10.78 5.16
C SER A 8 -5.99 9.45 4.61
N SER A 9 -7.30 9.33 4.42
CA SER A 9 -7.91 8.17 3.76
C SER A 9 -7.81 8.29 2.24
N ALA A 10 -7.39 7.22 1.58
CA ALA A 10 -7.45 7.11 0.13
C ALA A 10 -8.85 6.66 -0.32
N ASP A 11 -9.34 7.22 -1.44
CA ASP A 11 -10.56 6.75 -2.10
C ASP A 11 -10.25 5.49 -2.92
N GLY A 12 -10.13 4.36 -2.23
CA GLY A 12 -9.77 3.08 -2.82
C GLY A 12 -8.28 2.92 -3.13
N TYR A 13 -7.93 1.70 -3.56
CA TYR A 13 -6.56 1.32 -3.84
C TYR A 13 -6.13 1.68 -5.28
N ARG A 14 -4.89 2.15 -5.43
CA ARG A 14 -4.25 2.39 -6.73
C ARG A 14 -2.81 1.86 -6.69
N GLY A 15 -2.49 1.03 -7.68
CA GLY A 15 -1.10 0.65 -7.96
C GLY A 15 -0.27 1.86 -8.38
N ILE A 16 1.05 1.72 -8.33
CA ILE A 16 1.98 2.82 -8.58
C ILE A 16 2.86 2.52 -9.79
N TRP A 17 3.10 3.53 -10.63
CA TRP A 17 4.25 3.51 -11.53
C TRP A 17 5.47 4.08 -10.79
N PHE A 18 6.48 3.24 -10.54
CA PHE A 18 7.63 3.61 -9.70
C PHE A 18 8.96 3.19 -10.34
N THR A 19 10.04 3.87 -9.97
CA THR A 19 11.43 3.59 -10.36
C THR A 19 12.32 3.78 -9.13
N LEU A 20 13.33 2.94 -8.90
CA LEU A 20 14.27 3.12 -7.77
C LEU A 20 15.16 4.36 -7.88
N GLY A 21 15.24 4.99 -9.06
CA GLY A 21 16.18 6.08 -9.33
C GLY A 21 17.61 5.59 -9.48
N GLN A 22 17.81 4.31 -9.83
CA GLN A 22 19.12 3.65 -9.96
C GLN A 22 19.35 3.19 -11.40
N PRO A 23 19.61 4.12 -12.34
CA PRO A 23 19.71 3.80 -13.76
C PRO A 23 21.00 3.06 -14.10
N SER A 24 20.91 2.17 -15.10
CA SER A 24 22.00 1.52 -15.80
C SER A 24 21.88 1.76 -17.32
N ALA A 25 22.81 1.22 -18.12
CA ALA A 25 22.70 1.24 -19.58
C ALA A 25 21.43 0.57 -20.12
N PHE A 26 20.76 -0.25 -19.32
CA PHE A 26 19.52 -0.95 -19.67
C PHE A 26 18.27 -0.35 -19.01
N GLY A 27 18.40 0.82 -18.37
CA GLY A 27 17.34 1.45 -17.58
C GLY A 27 17.46 1.17 -16.08
N ASP A 28 16.41 1.49 -15.33
CA ASP A 28 16.39 1.36 -13.87
C ASP A 28 16.28 -0.11 -13.43
N LYS A 29 17.06 -0.50 -12.43
CA LYS A 29 17.09 -1.87 -11.87
C LYS A 29 15.71 -2.37 -11.44
N TYR A 30 14.85 -1.49 -10.94
CA TYR A 30 13.49 -1.86 -10.57
C TYR A 30 12.53 -0.74 -10.97
N SER A 31 11.67 -1.05 -11.93
CA SER A 31 10.72 -0.08 -12.47
C SER A 31 9.47 -0.74 -13.05
N GLY A 32 8.41 0.05 -13.20
CA GLY A 32 7.18 -0.34 -13.89
C GLY A 32 5.91 -0.06 -13.09
N GLY A 33 4.79 -0.63 -13.56
CA GLY A 33 3.50 -0.61 -12.88
C GLY A 33 3.42 -1.70 -11.82
N LEU A 34 3.31 -1.30 -10.56
CA LEU A 34 3.42 -2.18 -9.40
C LEU A 34 2.05 -2.26 -8.71
N GLY A 35 1.48 -3.47 -8.76
CA GLY A 35 0.12 -3.76 -8.31
C GLY A 35 -0.05 -3.81 -6.79
N THR A 36 0.99 -4.14 -6.01
CA THR A 36 1.08 -4.03 -4.54
C THR A 36 2.55 -3.91 -4.16
N TYR A 37 3.07 -2.69 -4.06
CA TYR A 37 4.50 -2.49 -3.84
C TYR A 37 4.92 -2.85 -2.41
N THR A 38 5.97 -3.60 -2.14
CA THR A 38 6.62 -4.58 -3.02
C THR A 38 5.89 -5.92 -2.90
N ALA A 39 6.11 -6.80 -3.88
CA ALA A 39 5.52 -8.13 -3.91
C ALA A 39 5.89 -9.03 -2.70
N ASN A 40 6.85 -8.61 -1.85
CA ASN A 40 7.44 -9.42 -0.79
C ASN A 40 7.01 -8.98 0.62
N HIS A 41 5.82 -8.37 0.78
CA HIS A 41 5.26 -8.10 2.11
C HIS A 41 4.94 -9.42 2.84
N VAL A 42 5.59 -9.67 3.97
CA VAL A 42 5.38 -10.87 4.78
C VAL A 42 5.29 -10.48 6.28
N PRO A 43 4.12 -10.63 6.93
CA PRO A 43 2.82 -10.97 6.35
C PRO A 43 2.21 -9.77 5.59
N MET A 44 1.52 -10.04 4.48
CA MET A 44 0.73 -9.03 3.77
C MET A 44 -0.66 -8.85 4.40
N ALA A 45 -1.19 -9.90 5.04
CA ALA A 45 -2.50 -9.92 5.65
C ALA A 45 -2.46 -10.57 7.04
N GLU A 46 -3.14 -9.97 8.01
CA GLU A 46 -3.20 -10.46 9.39
C GLU A 46 -4.66 -10.44 9.88
N TYR A 47 -5.15 -11.59 10.36
CA TYR A 47 -6.49 -11.68 10.94
C TYR A 47 -6.44 -11.36 12.44
N ALA A 48 -7.32 -10.45 12.88
CA ALA A 48 -7.46 -10.04 14.28
C ALA A 48 -8.80 -10.54 14.84
N PRO A 49 -8.81 -11.65 15.60
CA PRO A 49 -10.05 -12.25 16.11
C PRO A 49 -10.85 -11.31 17.01
N ALA A 50 -10.17 -10.49 17.82
CA ALA A 50 -10.80 -9.57 18.77
C ALA A 50 -11.72 -8.53 18.11
N VAL A 51 -11.49 -8.23 16.83
CA VAL A 51 -12.29 -7.26 16.06
C VAL A 51 -12.93 -7.88 14.82
N ASN A 52 -12.78 -9.20 14.63
CA ASN A 52 -13.30 -9.94 13.48
C ASN A 52 -12.95 -9.29 12.12
N LYS A 53 -11.69 -8.87 11.94
CA LYS A 53 -11.19 -8.19 10.73
C LYS A 53 -9.88 -8.79 10.26
N THR A 54 -9.68 -8.83 8.95
CA THR A 54 -8.36 -9.06 8.35
C THR A 54 -7.79 -7.72 7.90
N PHE A 55 -6.61 -7.36 8.38
CA PHE A 55 -5.90 -6.16 7.96
C PHE A 55 -4.90 -6.50 6.86
N PHE A 56 -4.67 -5.56 5.94
CA PHE A 56 -3.74 -5.71 4.82
C PHE A 56 -2.77 -4.53 4.81
N THR A 57 -1.48 -4.81 4.57
CA THR A 57 -0.45 -3.78 4.36
C THR A 57 0.22 -3.99 3.02
N TYR A 58 0.25 -2.93 2.21
CA TYR A 58 0.83 -2.94 0.87
C TYR A 58 1.18 -1.52 0.46
N GLY A 59 2.00 -1.36 -0.57
CA GLY A 59 2.37 -0.06 -1.13
C GLY A 59 1.60 0.28 -2.39
N GLY A 60 1.31 1.57 -2.56
CA GLY A 60 0.62 2.12 -3.72
C GLY A 60 0.85 3.62 -3.85
N THR A 61 -0.05 4.30 -4.55
CA THR A 61 -0.06 5.77 -4.64
C THR A 61 -1.28 6.36 -3.93
N PRO A 62 -1.14 7.50 -3.20
CA PRO A 62 -2.26 8.15 -2.53
C PRO A 62 -3.30 8.74 -3.51
N ALA A 63 -2.91 9.07 -4.74
CA ALA A 63 -3.80 9.65 -5.76
C ALA A 63 -3.37 9.27 -7.18
N ALA A 64 -4.31 9.28 -8.12
CA ALA A 64 -4.08 8.85 -9.51
C ALA A 64 -3.05 9.72 -10.26
N ASP A 65 -2.95 11.00 -9.89
CA ASP A 65 -2.04 11.99 -10.46
C ASP A 65 -0.73 12.13 -9.68
N GLN A 66 -0.55 11.35 -8.60
CA GLN A 66 0.65 11.36 -7.80
C GLN A 66 1.55 10.15 -8.08
N ARG A 67 2.86 10.38 -8.15
CA ARG A 67 3.90 9.34 -8.24
C ARG A 67 4.68 9.23 -6.94
N ALA A 68 3.94 9.17 -5.83
CA ALA A 68 4.51 9.04 -4.48
C ALA A 68 4.21 7.65 -3.94
N LEU A 69 5.24 6.90 -3.54
CA LEU A 69 5.07 5.62 -2.87
C LEU A 69 4.61 5.85 -1.43
N ALA A 70 3.43 5.31 -1.09
CA ALA A 70 2.90 5.31 0.26
C ALA A 70 2.78 3.88 0.81
N ILE A 71 2.96 3.73 2.12
CA ILE A 71 2.54 2.53 2.85
C ILE A 71 1.05 2.67 3.11
N MET A 72 0.27 1.73 2.59
CA MET A 72 -1.19 1.73 2.66
C MET A 72 -1.65 0.63 3.62
N VAL A 73 -2.76 0.91 4.32
CA VAL A 73 -3.43 -0.05 5.19
C VAL A 73 -4.91 -0.10 4.82
N SER A 74 -5.46 -1.30 4.69
CA SER A 74 -6.90 -1.54 4.59
C SER A 74 -7.33 -2.71 5.45
N TYR A 75 -8.63 -2.98 5.53
CA TYR A 75 -9.15 -4.17 6.19
C TYR A 75 -10.34 -4.74 5.43
N TYR A 76 -10.63 -6.01 5.68
CA TYR A 76 -11.89 -6.68 5.39
C TYR A 76 -12.63 -6.96 6.71
N ASP A 77 -13.87 -6.50 6.81
CA ASP A 77 -14.79 -6.67 7.92
C ASP A 77 -15.63 -7.94 7.69
N HIS A 78 -15.29 -9.00 8.41
CA HIS A 78 -15.96 -10.29 8.26
C HIS A 78 -17.43 -10.26 8.72
N ALA A 79 -17.81 -9.33 9.60
CA ALA A 79 -19.20 -9.21 10.03
C ALA A 79 -20.08 -8.55 8.96
N LYS A 80 -19.50 -7.67 8.14
CA LYS A 80 -20.21 -6.94 7.08
C LYS A 80 -19.98 -7.51 5.68
N GLY A 81 -18.96 -8.32 5.50
CA GLY A 81 -18.55 -8.86 4.21
C GLY A 81 -17.95 -7.83 3.26
N VAL A 82 -17.32 -6.77 3.78
CA VAL A 82 -16.73 -5.65 3.02
C VAL A 82 -15.35 -5.25 3.52
#